data_AF-A0A821BSS7-F1
#
_entry.id   AF-A0A821BSS7-F1
#
_cell.length_a   1.000
_cell.length_b   1.000
_cell.length_c   1.000
_cell.angle_alpha   90.00
_cell.angle_beta   90.00
_cell.angle_gamma   90.00
#
_symmetry.space_group_name_H-M   'P 1'
#
loop_
_entity.id
_entity.type
_entity.pdbx_description
1 polymer ?
#
loop_
_entity_poly.entity_id
_entity_poly.type
_entity_poly.pdbx_seq_one_letter_code
_entity_poly.pdbx_strand_id
1 'polypeptide(L)'
;MAYNRGVPKVLRVAATVPNLPDNDKKSYPITEQTKMHISCVLSVVYHDLCSDKEREDFNNECTEFIRALREKDDIQSRVRTISVLSVLLQGPFDTGNAILGSQNLVDLMLQMTGSNDPIQERIAVEAIVLSASKKDKAAGIIQQGADNLKNLYRSTNEDIKVLALVGLSKIASSKGTDTSTSLVAEGSCQTLSRSCCKFLTTSQSFDIRRWSADGLAYLSLDADVKEELVDNLSALKALFTLCQCQDAHVLYSITTIFVNLTNTYDIRKPDKEMTELAAYAKQHIPKEHPKDEKAFFDERRRKLVEAGIIPVLVQLCKHKSENCREQIARVFLGLCENEKYRGPIVAGGGAK
;
A
#
# COMPACT_ATOMS: atom_id res chain seq x y z
N MET A 1 31.09 -9.20 -24.93
CA MET A 1 29.95 -8.25 -24.98
C MET A 1 29.80 -7.64 -23.60
N ALA A 2 30.01 -6.33 -23.47
CA ALA A 2 29.94 -5.63 -22.20
C ALA A 2 28.45 -5.49 -21.79
N TYR A 3 27.92 -6.47 -21.07
CA TYR A 3 26.59 -6.39 -20.49
C TYR A 3 26.51 -5.20 -19.51
N ASN A 4 25.38 -4.52 -19.59
CA ASN A 4 25.13 -3.18 -19.14
C ASN A 4 25.08 -3.13 -17.59
N ARG A 5 26.14 -2.66 -16.92
CA ARG A 5 26.21 -2.58 -15.44
C ARG A 5 25.26 -1.53 -14.81
N GLY A 6 24.15 -1.20 -15.47
CA GLY A 6 23.18 -0.20 -15.02
C GLY A 6 22.38 -0.68 -13.81
N VAL A 7 21.74 -1.85 -13.92
CA VAL A 7 20.87 -2.40 -12.87
C VAL A 7 21.62 -2.62 -11.56
N PRO A 8 22.80 -3.27 -11.50
CA PRO A 8 23.54 -3.44 -10.25
C PRO A 8 23.99 -2.12 -9.61
N LYS A 9 24.25 -1.07 -10.40
CA LYS A 9 24.59 0.26 -9.86
C LYS A 9 23.39 0.92 -9.20
N VAL A 10 22.22 0.80 -9.81
CA VAL A 10 20.96 1.29 -9.26
C VAL A 10 20.60 0.54 -7.97
N LEU A 11 20.76 -0.79 -7.96
CA LEU A 11 20.54 -1.62 -6.77
C LEU A 11 21.52 -1.30 -5.63
N ARG A 12 22.75 -0.88 -5.95
CA ARG A 12 23.71 -0.42 -4.93
C ARG A 12 23.22 0.83 -4.19
N VAL A 13 22.54 1.74 -4.88
CA VAL A 13 21.91 2.90 -4.20
C VAL A 13 20.74 2.43 -3.33
N ALA A 14 19.94 1.45 -3.79
CA ALA A 14 18.85 0.86 -3.00
C ALA A 14 19.33 0.11 -1.74
N ALA A 15 20.54 -0.45 -1.80
CA ALA A 15 21.20 -1.07 -0.65
C ALA A 15 21.71 -0.06 0.39
N THR A 16 21.73 1.24 0.07
CA THR A 16 22.18 2.26 1.02
C THR A 16 21.08 2.50 2.05
N VAL A 17 21.42 2.34 3.33
CA VAL A 17 20.51 2.57 4.45
C VAL A 17 21.07 3.69 5.32
N PRO A 18 20.27 4.72 5.67
CA PRO A 18 20.73 5.80 6.54
C PRO A 18 21.24 5.24 7.87
N ASN A 19 22.32 5.83 8.40
CA ASN A 19 22.90 5.51 9.71
C ASN A 19 23.58 4.13 9.84
N LEU A 20 23.76 3.39 8.75
CA LEU A 20 24.63 2.21 8.73
C LEU A 20 26.01 2.58 8.15
N PRO A 21 27.13 2.26 8.83
CA PRO A 21 28.45 2.54 8.29
C PRO A 21 28.66 1.72 7.02
N ASP A 22 29.07 2.40 5.95
CA ASP A 22 29.42 1.75 4.71
C ASP A 22 30.88 1.29 4.80
N ASN A 23 31.11 -0.03 4.74
CA ASN A 23 32.46 -0.59 4.70
C ASN A 23 33.24 -0.14 3.45
N ASP A 24 32.54 0.35 2.41
CA ASP A 24 33.12 0.94 1.22
C ASP A 24 33.01 2.48 1.27
N LYS A 25 34.15 3.15 1.16
CA LYS A 25 34.33 4.60 1.26
C LYS A 25 33.26 5.40 0.48
N LYS A 26 32.46 6.15 1.23
CA LYS A 26 31.36 7.08 0.86
C LYS A 26 30.00 6.41 0.66
N SER A 27 29.22 6.37 1.74
CA SER A 27 27.75 6.27 1.64
C SER A 27 27.25 7.42 0.75
N TYR A 28 26.43 7.11 -0.25
CA TYR A 28 25.85 8.13 -1.11
C TYR A 28 24.86 8.98 -0.30
N PRO A 29 24.82 10.31 -0.51
CA PRO A 29 23.77 11.12 0.08
C PRO A 29 22.43 10.70 -0.53
N ILE A 30 21.57 10.09 0.28
CA ILE A 30 20.23 9.67 -0.11
C ILE A 30 19.18 10.53 0.60
N THR A 31 18.04 10.70 -0.06
CA THR A 31 16.84 11.32 0.49
C THR A 31 15.80 10.24 0.80
N GLU A 32 14.76 10.58 1.58
CA GLU A 32 13.64 9.69 1.89
C GLU A 32 12.96 9.12 0.62
N GLN A 33 12.90 9.92 -0.45
CA GLN A 33 12.29 9.54 -1.73
C GLN A 33 13.22 8.71 -2.64
N THR A 34 14.49 8.54 -2.29
CA THR A 34 15.47 7.89 -3.18
C THR A 34 15.07 6.46 -3.51
N LYS A 35 14.60 5.68 -2.52
CA LYS A 35 14.14 4.30 -2.73
C LYS A 35 12.95 4.24 -3.70
N MET A 36 11.99 5.15 -3.56
CA MET A 36 10.82 5.23 -4.45
C MET A 36 11.25 5.53 -5.89
N HIS A 37 12.11 6.52 -6.10
CA HIS A 37 12.61 6.84 -7.44
C HIS A 37 13.32 5.65 -8.07
N ILE A 38 14.09 4.89 -7.29
CA ILE A 38 14.74 3.68 -7.77
C ILE A 38 13.71 2.61 -8.17
N SER A 39 12.68 2.37 -7.35
CA SER A 39 11.60 1.44 -7.68
C SER A 39 10.90 1.82 -8.99
N CYS A 40 10.60 3.11 -9.20
CA CYS A 40 10.02 3.60 -10.45
C CYS A 40 10.96 3.38 -11.65
N VAL A 41 12.25 3.71 -11.51
CA VAL A 41 13.24 3.51 -12.58
C VAL A 41 13.37 2.03 -12.94
N LEU A 42 13.47 1.14 -11.95
CA LEU A 42 13.56 -0.30 -12.18
C LEU A 42 12.29 -0.87 -12.82
N SER A 43 11.12 -0.35 -12.45
CA SER A 43 9.84 -0.73 -13.08
C SER A 43 9.81 -0.32 -14.55
N VAL A 44 10.19 0.93 -14.88
CA VAL A 44 10.26 1.40 -16.28
C VAL A 44 11.25 0.56 -17.07
N VAL A 45 12.46 0.35 -16.54
CA VAL A 45 13.48 -0.49 -17.20
C VAL A 45 12.94 -1.89 -17.48
N TYR A 46 12.25 -2.51 -16.53
CA TYR A 46 11.66 -3.84 -16.70
C TYR A 46 10.53 -3.86 -17.75
N HIS A 47 9.68 -2.84 -17.77
CA HIS A 47 8.58 -2.74 -18.74
C HIS A 47 9.05 -2.46 -20.17
N ASP A 48 10.18 -1.77 -20.33
CA ASP A 48 10.79 -1.50 -21.64
C ASP A 48 11.49 -2.75 -22.24
N LEU A 49 11.69 -3.82 -21.46
CA LEU A 49 12.26 -5.08 -21.95
C LEU A 49 11.26 -5.80 -22.87
N CYS A 50 11.70 -6.03 -24.10
CA CYS A 50 10.85 -6.53 -25.18
C CYS A 50 10.84 -8.05 -25.29
N SER A 51 11.94 -8.72 -24.91
CA SER A 51 12.09 -10.18 -25.02
C SER A 51 12.09 -10.88 -23.66
N ASP A 52 11.64 -12.13 -23.64
CA ASP A 52 11.68 -12.96 -22.42
C ASP A 52 13.11 -13.21 -21.95
N LYS A 53 14.07 -13.31 -22.89
CA LYS A 53 15.49 -13.43 -22.58
C LYS A 53 16.04 -12.20 -21.85
N GLU A 54 15.66 -10.99 -22.28
CA GLU A 54 16.07 -9.77 -21.58
C GLU A 54 15.48 -9.69 -20.17
N ARG A 55 14.23 -10.13 -19.99
CA ARG A 55 13.61 -10.20 -18.65
C ARG A 55 14.28 -11.24 -17.77
N GLU A 56 14.69 -12.37 -18.34
CA GLU A 56 15.47 -13.40 -17.65
C GLU A 56 16.85 -12.86 -17.24
N ASP A 57 17.57 -12.19 -18.15
CA ASP A 57 18.85 -11.54 -17.87
C ASP A 57 18.71 -10.51 -16.73
N PHE A 58 17.66 -9.66 -16.75
CA PHE A 58 17.36 -8.72 -15.68
C PHE A 58 17.12 -9.42 -14.34
N ASN A 59 16.29 -10.47 -14.33
CA ASN A 59 15.99 -11.25 -13.12
C ASN A 59 17.26 -11.91 -12.57
N ASN A 60 18.11 -12.44 -13.43
CA ASN A 60 19.39 -13.04 -13.07
C ASN A 60 20.34 -11.99 -12.47
N GLU A 61 20.47 -10.80 -13.08
CA GLU A 61 21.28 -9.71 -12.52
C GLU A 61 20.83 -9.28 -11.12
N CYS A 62 19.52 -9.13 -10.90
CA CYS A 62 18.98 -8.83 -9.57
C CYS A 62 19.24 -9.96 -8.57
N THR A 63 19.08 -11.21 -9.00
CA THR A 63 19.28 -12.41 -8.17
C THR A 63 20.73 -12.57 -7.74
N GLU A 64 21.67 -12.42 -8.68
CA GLU A 64 23.11 -12.47 -8.39
C GLU A 64 23.55 -11.33 -7.47
N PHE A 65 23.00 -10.12 -7.66
CA PHE A 65 23.32 -9.00 -6.77
C PHE A 65 22.90 -9.26 -5.32
N ILE A 66 21.69 -9.78 -5.11
CA ILE A 66 21.19 -10.16 -3.78
C ILE A 66 22.01 -11.32 -3.20
N ARG A 67 22.38 -12.30 -4.02
CA ARG A 67 23.25 -13.41 -3.59
C ARG A 67 24.61 -12.89 -3.10
N ALA A 68 25.25 -12.01 -3.87
CA ALA A 68 26.53 -11.40 -3.52
C ALA A 68 26.48 -10.57 -2.23
N LEU A 69 25.36 -9.86 -1.97
CA LEU A 69 25.17 -9.14 -0.71
C LEU A 69 25.17 -10.08 0.49
N ARG A 70 24.60 -11.28 0.34
CA ARG A 70 24.44 -12.25 1.44
C ARG A 70 25.70 -13.03 1.80
N GLU A 71 26.74 -13.03 0.97
CA GLU A 71 27.99 -13.79 1.22
C GLU A 71 28.65 -13.44 2.55
N LYS A 72 28.43 -12.22 3.07
CA LYS A 72 29.02 -11.75 4.33
C LYS A 72 28.28 -12.22 5.60
N ASP A 73 27.01 -12.63 5.48
CA ASP A 73 26.09 -13.04 6.56
C ASP A 73 26.17 -12.25 7.88
N ASP A 74 26.39 -10.93 7.78
CA ASP A 74 26.37 -10.01 8.92
C ASP A 74 25.05 -9.23 9.00
N ILE A 75 24.81 -8.54 10.13
CA ILE A 75 23.60 -7.73 10.32
C ILE A 75 23.43 -6.70 9.20
N GLN A 76 24.52 -6.09 8.75
CA GLN A 76 24.47 -5.07 7.70
C GLN A 76 24.07 -5.67 6.35
N SER A 77 24.64 -6.82 5.96
CA SER A 77 24.22 -7.49 4.71
C SER A 77 22.76 -7.91 4.76
N ARG A 78 22.25 -8.40 5.89
CA ARG A 78 20.83 -8.75 6.04
C ARG A 78 19.93 -7.54 5.83
N VAL A 79 20.23 -6.43 6.49
CA VAL A 79 19.51 -5.16 6.34
C VAL A 79 19.55 -4.65 4.89
N ARG A 80 20.72 -4.65 4.26
CA ARG A 80 20.89 -4.22 2.85
C ARG A 80 20.13 -5.10 1.89
N THR A 81 20.17 -6.42 2.10
CA THR A 81 19.47 -7.43 1.30
C THR A 81 17.97 -7.17 1.31
N ILE A 82 17.38 -7.02 2.50
CA ILE A 82 15.94 -6.77 2.63
C ILE A 82 15.57 -5.37 2.11
N SER A 83 16.42 -4.35 2.30
CA SER A 83 16.18 -3.02 1.72
C SER A 83 16.09 -3.05 0.18
N VAL A 84 16.99 -3.78 -0.48
CA VAL A 84 16.95 -3.97 -1.93
C VAL A 84 15.71 -4.75 -2.36
N LEU A 85 15.36 -5.80 -1.60
CA LEU A 85 14.15 -6.58 -1.84
C LEU A 85 12.88 -5.73 -1.78
N SER A 86 12.75 -4.85 -0.78
CA SER A 86 11.63 -3.90 -0.66
C SER A 86 11.49 -3.02 -1.92
N VAL A 87 12.61 -2.51 -2.43
CA VAL A 87 12.64 -1.69 -3.66
C VAL A 87 12.17 -2.48 -4.88
N LEU A 88 12.58 -3.75 -5.00
CA LEU A 88 12.16 -4.63 -6.09
C LEU A 88 10.66 -5.00 -5.97
N LEU A 89 10.19 -5.27 -4.75
CA LEU A 89 8.78 -5.53 -4.49
C LEU A 89 7.89 -4.31 -4.78
N GLN A 90 8.39 -3.09 -4.61
CA GLN A 90 7.65 -1.87 -4.94
C GLN A 90 7.71 -1.50 -6.43
N GLY A 91 8.79 -1.86 -7.14
CA GLY A 91 8.99 -1.59 -8.56
C GLY A 91 8.63 -2.79 -9.44
N PRO A 92 9.63 -3.54 -9.96
CA PRO A 92 9.40 -4.78 -10.71
C PRO A 92 8.95 -5.92 -9.77
N PHE A 93 7.68 -5.87 -9.34
CA PHE A 93 7.11 -6.76 -8.32
C PHE A 93 7.35 -8.23 -8.62
N ASP A 94 7.21 -8.66 -9.88
CA ASP A 94 7.37 -10.07 -10.26
C ASP A 94 8.81 -10.56 -10.07
N THR A 95 9.81 -9.72 -10.37
CA THR A 95 11.22 -10.00 -10.08
C THR A 95 11.45 -10.10 -8.57
N GLY A 96 10.99 -9.11 -7.80
CA GLY A 96 11.14 -9.11 -6.35
C GLY A 96 10.49 -10.33 -5.70
N ASN A 97 9.31 -10.71 -6.18
CA ASN A 97 8.59 -11.88 -5.70
C ASN A 97 9.26 -13.21 -6.10
N ALA A 98 9.87 -13.30 -7.28
CA ALA A 98 10.64 -14.49 -7.69
C ALA A 98 11.88 -14.70 -6.80
N ILE A 99 12.58 -13.62 -6.46
CA ILE A 99 13.74 -13.65 -5.56
C ILE A 99 13.31 -14.02 -4.14
N LEU A 100 12.20 -13.45 -3.66
CA LEU A 100 11.61 -13.75 -2.37
C LEU A 100 11.38 -15.26 -2.15
N GLY A 101 10.83 -15.95 -3.17
CA GLY A 101 10.56 -17.38 -3.12
C GLY A 101 11.77 -18.29 -3.35
N SER A 102 12.77 -17.85 -4.11
CA SER A 102 13.93 -18.67 -4.48
C SER A 102 15.09 -18.64 -3.48
N GLN A 103 15.15 -17.63 -2.61
CA GLN A 103 16.29 -17.41 -1.73
C GLN A 103 15.99 -17.54 -0.22
N ASN A 104 14.85 -18.12 0.16
CA ASN A 104 14.38 -18.23 1.55
C ASN A 104 14.37 -16.88 2.30
N LEU A 105 14.06 -15.79 1.58
CA LEU A 105 14.09 -14.44 2.17
C LEU A 105 12.89 -14.20 3.09
N VAL A 106 11.81 -14.97 2.96
CA VAL A 106 10.67 -14.96 3.91
C VAL A 106 11.15 -15.28 5.32
N ASP A 107 11.87 -16.38 5.51
CA ASP A 107 12.37 -16.79 6.82
C ASP A 107 13.33 -15.75 7.40
N LEU A 108 14.19 -15.17 6.56
CA LEU A 108 15.10 -14.09 6.98
C LEU A 108 14.32 -12.86 7.48
N MET A 109 13.29 -12.43 6.75
CA MET A 109 12.44 -11.30 7.19
C MET A 109 11.77 -11.63 8.53
N LEU A 110 11.20 -12.82 8.69
CA LEU A 110 10.55 -13.24 9.94
C LEU A 110 11.54 -13.29 11.10
N GLN A 111 12.77 -13.78 10.89
CA GLN A 111 13.82 -13.75 11.91
C GLN A 111 14.21 -12.33 12.30
N MET A 112 14.35 -11.43 11.32
CA MET A 112 14.70 -10.02 11.57
C MET A 112 13.60 -9.31 12.38
N THR A 113 12.33 -9.65 12.19
CA THR A 113 11.24 -9.10 13.02
C THR A 113 11.29 -9.50 14.50
N GLY A 114 12.06 -10.53 14.86
CA GLY A 114 12.26 -10.96 16.25
C GLY A 114 13.62 -10.57 16.84
N SER A 115 14.41 -9.75 16.13
CA SER A 115 15.80 -9.46 16.49
C SER A 115 15.97 -8.43 17.61
N ASN A 116 14.90 -7.75 18.05
CA ASN A 116 14.91 -6.62 19.00
C ASN A 116 15.80 -5.43 18.57
N ASP A 117 16.31 -5.44 17.34
CA ASP A 117 17.04 -4.33 16.75
C ASP A 117 16.05 -3.46 15.93
N PRO A 118 15.83 -2.19 16.31
CA PRO A 118 14.81 -1.36 15.68
C PRO A 118 14.99 -1.16 14.17
N ILE A 119 16.22 -1.20 13.67
CA ILE A 119 16.52 -1.03 12.23
C ILE A 119 16.13 -2.30 11.46
N GLN A 120 16.53 -3.47 11.96
CA GLN A 120 16.13 -4.75 11.39
C GLN A 120 14.62 -4.96 11.43
N GLU A 121 13.98 -4.66 12.57
CA GLU A 121 12.53 -4.78 12.74
C GLU A 121 11.78 -3.88 11.74
N ARG A 122 12.15 -2.59 11.66
CA ARG A 122 11.52 -1.64 10.73
C ARG A 122 11.60 -2.12 9.28
N ILE A 123 12.80 -2.48 8.82
CA ILE A 123 13.04 -2.87 7.42
C ILE A 123 12.37 -4.21 7.10
N ALA A 124 12.36 -5.15 8.03
CA ALA A 124 11.70 -6.43 7.85
C ALA A 124 10.17 -6.30 7.78
N VAL A 125 9.56 -5.51 8.67
CA VAL A 125 8.10 -5.27 8.63
C VAL A 125 7.70 -4.56 7.35
N GLU A 126 8.45 -3.54 6.93
CA GLU A 126 8.22 -2.84 5.67
C GLU A 126 8.25 -3.82 4.48
N ALA A 127 9.25 -4.71 4.42
CA ALA A 127 9.35 -5.71 3.37
C ALA A 127 8.18 -6.72 3.39
N ILE A 128 7.73 -7.15 4.58
CA ILE A 128 6.54 -8.01 4.72
C ILE A 128 5.30 -7.31 4.17
N VAL A 129 5.08 -6.04 4.52
CA VAL A 129 3.95 -5.24 4.02
C VAL A 129 3.99 -5.11 2.49
N LEU A 130 5.16 -4.84 1.91
CA LEU A 130 5.35 -4.70 0.46
C LEU A 130 5.19 -6.03 -0.29
N SER A 131 5.63 -7.15 0.30
CA SER A 131 5.51 -8.49 -0.30
C SER A 131 4.06 -8.92 -0.53
N ALA A 132 3.15 -8.37 0.28
CA ALA A 132 1.74 -8.73 0.27
C ALA A 132 0.90 -8.08 -0.84
N SER A 133 1.50 -7.50 -1.87
CA SER A 133 0.74 -6.66 -2.81
C SER A 133 -0.17 -7.43 -3.79
N LYS A 134 0.06 -8.73 -4.02
CA LYS A 134 -0.83 -9.60 -4.82
C LYS A 134 -1.61 -10.58 -3.93
N LYS A 135 -2.94 -10.64 -4.08
CA LYS A 135 -3.87 -11.43 -3.23
C LYS A 135 -3.44 -12.88 -3.00
N ASP A 136 -3.03 -13.58 -4.05
CA ASP A 136 -2.74 -15.04 -3.97
C ASP A 136 -1.48 -15.38 -3.16
N LYS A 137 -0.51 -14.47 -3.10
CA LYS A 137 0.79 -14.68 -2.41
C LYS A 137 0.89 -13.95 -1.08
N ALA A 138 0.10 -12.89 -0.91
CA ALA A 138 -0.02 -12.12 0.31
C ALA A 138 -0.53 -12.95 1.49
N ALA A 139 -1.49 -13.83 1.26
CA ALA A 139 -2.12 -14.60 2.32
C ALA A 139 -1.10 -15.49 3.06
N GLY A 140 -0.22 -16.19 2.33
CA GLY A 140 0.74 -17.12 2.94
C GLY A 140 1.80 -16.44 3.80
N ILE A 141 2.47 -15.41 3.25
CA ILE A 141 3.57 -14.71 3.94
C ILE A 141 3.06 -13.95 5.14
N ILE A 142 1.95 -13.23 5.01
CA ILE A 142 1.45 -12.44 6.13
C ILE A 142 0.81 -13.34 7.20
N GLN A 143 0.20 -14.48 6.84
CA GLN A 143 -0.31 -15.41 7.85
C GLN A 143 0.82 -16.00 8.70
N GLN A 144 1.96 -16.33 8.10
CA GLN A 144 3.15 -16.77 8.84
C GLN A 144 3.74 -15.66 9.73
N GLY A 145 3.68 -14.40 9.27
CA GLY A 145 4.15 -13.23 10.03
C GLY A 145 3.14 -12.62 10.99
N ALA A 146 1.90 -13.11 11.06
CA ALA A 146 0.80 -12.44 11.75
C ALA A 146 1.06 -12.26 13.26
N ASP A 147 1.62 -13.26 13.92
CA ASP A 147 1.92 -13.18 15.36
C ASP A 147 3.09 -12.25 15.66
N ASN A 148 4.11 -12.21 14.78
CA ASN A 148 5.19 -11.23 14.87
C ASN A 148 4.64 -9.81 14.70
N LEU A 149 3.76 -9.57 13.72
CA LEU A 149 3.12 -8.27 13.52
C LEU A 149 2.26 -7.85 14.73
N LYS A 150 1.51 -8.78 15.36
CA LYS A 150 0.77 -8.49 16.60
C LYS A 150 1.70 -8.10 17.75
N ASN A 151 2.87 -8.74 17.85
CA ASN A 151 3.86 -8.41 18.87
C ASN A 151 4.48 -7.03 18.62
N LEU A 152 4.85 -6.72 17.38
CA LEU A 152 5.42 -5.42 16.99
C LEU A 152 4.39 -4.28 17.08
N TYR A 153 3.10 -4.58 16.92
CA TYR A 153 2.04 -3.61 17.19
C TYR A 153 1.99 -3.16 18.67
N ARG A 154 2.56 -3.95 19.59
CA ARG A 154 2.73 -3.57 21.01
C ARG A 154 4.06 -2.86 21.29
N SER A 155 4.91 -2.65 20.28
CA SER A 155 6.19 -1.97 20.43
C SER A 155 6.03 -0.53 20.97
N THR A 156 7.03 -0.03 21.66
CA THR A 156 7.10 1.38 22.10
C THR A 156 7.47 2.31 20.96
N ASN A 157 8.14 1.80 19.92
CA ASN A 157 8.53 2.58 18.75
C ASN A 157 7.33 2.81 17.81
N GLU A 158 6.95 4.07 17.62
CA GLU A 158 5.80 4.43 16.79
C GLU A 158 5.99 4.06 15.31
N ASP A 159 7.20 4.14 14.76
CA ASP A 159 7.50 3.77 13.36
C ASP A 159 7.24 2.28 13.12
N ILE A 160 7.65 1.44 14.06
CA ILE A 160 7.46 -0.01 13.98
C ILE A 160 5.98 -0.35 14.21
N LYS A 161 5.35 0.31 15.19
CA LYS A 161 3.94 0.11 15.52
C LYS A 161 3.03 0.45 14.34
N VAL A 162 3.28 1.57 13.64
CA VAL A 162 2.46 1.96 12.48
C VAL A 162 2.68 1.01 11.29
N LEU A 163 3.92 0.57 11.03
CA LEU A 163 4.19 -0.43 10.00
C LEU A 163 3.49 -1.77 10.29
N ALA A 164 3.55 -2.23 11.54
CA ALA A 164 2.85 -3.43 11.96
C ALA A 164 1.33 -3.29 11.81
N LEU A 165 0.79 -2.10 12.13
CA LEU A 165 -0.62 -1.77 11.93
C LEU A 165 -1.02 -1.86 10.45
N VAL A 166 -0.20 -1.37 9.51
CA VAL A 166 -0.46 -1.51 8.06
C VAL A 166 -0.44 -2.98 7.64
N GLY A 167 0.52 -3.76 8.12
CA GLY A 167 0.57 -5.20 7.88
C GLY A 167 -0.71 -5.91 8.33
N LEU A 168 -1.15 -5.66 9.57
CA LEU A 168 -2.40 -6.20 10.11
C LEU A 168 -3.64 -5.73 9.33
N SER A 169 -3.66 -4.46 8.92
CA SER A 169 -4.75 -3.88 8.11
C SER A 169 -4.89 -4.58 6.76
N LYS A 170 -3.76 -4.92 6.16
CA LYS A 170 -3.71 -5.65 4.89
C LYS A 170 -4.22 -7.09 5.02
N ILE A 171 -3.87 -7.78 6.13
CA ILE A 171 -4.46 -9.10 6.46
C ILE A 171 -5.97 -8.98 6.56
N ALA A 172 -6.45 -7.98 7.29
CA ALA A 172 -7.88 -7.79 7.52
C ALA A 172 -8.63 -7.54 6.20
N SER A 173 -8.04 -6.80 5.27
CA SER A 173 -8.63 -6.51 3.95
C SER A 173 -8.52 -7.65 2.92
N SER A 174 -7.74 -8.70 3.19
CA SER A 174 -7.36 -9.72 2.19
C SER A 174 -8.55 -10.49 1.57
N LYS A 175 -9.73 -10.43 2.21
CA LYS A 175 -10.96 -11.08 1.76
C LYS A 175 -11.92 -10.19 0.95
N GLY A 176 -11.59 -8.92 0.75
CA GLY A 176 -12.41 -7.98 -0.03
C GLY A 176 -13.73 -7.60 0.66
N THR A 177 -14.75 -7.28 -0.12
CA THR A 177 -16.06 -6.77 0.35
C THR A 177 -17.06 -7.88 0.72
N ASP A 178 -16.64 -9.14 0.75
CA ASP A 178 -17.52 -10.26 1.06
C ASP A 178 -17.73 -10.38 2.57
N THR A 179 -18.92 -9.98 3.01
CA THR A 179 -19.34 -9.92 4.42
C THR A 179 -19.40 -11.28 5.12
N SER A 180 -19.45 -12.37 4.36
CA SER A 180 -19.79 -13.71 4.86
C SER A 180 -18.59 -14.58 5.22
N THR A 181 -17.37 -14.11 4.97
CA THR A 181 -16.14 -14.91 5.19
C THR A 181 -15.12 -14.23 6.10
N SER A 182 -15.50 -13.21 6.88
CA SER A 182 -14.56 -12.52 7.79
C SER A 182 -13.85 -13.51 8.73
N LEU A 183 -12.55 -13.74 8.50
CA LEU A 183 -11.68 -14.50 9.41
C LEU A 183 -11.17 -13.63 10.57
N VAL A 184 -11.47 -12.33 10.54
CA VAL A 184 -11.13 -11.42 11.62
C VAL A 184 -12.38 -11.22 12.46
N ALA A 185 -12.21 -11.25 13.78
CA ALA A 185 -13.32 -10.98 14.69
C ALA A 185 -14.04 -9.69 14.29
N GLU A 186 -15.37 -9.74 14.28
CA GLU A 186 -16.23 -8.57 14.12
C GLU A 186 -15.74 -7.44 15.05
N GLY A 187 -15.51 -6.22 14.53
CA GLY A 187 -14.95 -5.09 15.30
C GLY A 187 -13.44 -4.84 15.16
N SER A 188 -12.69 -5.78 14.58
CA SER A 188 -11.23 -5.66 14.41
C SER A 188 -10.82 -4.59 13.41
N CYS A 189 -11.48 -4.52 12.23
CA CYS A 189 -11.23 -3.51 11.21
C CYS A 189 -11.47 -2.09 11.75
N GLN A 190 -12.57 -1.89 12.51
CA GLN A 190 -12.87 -0.61 13.15
C GLN A 190 -11.78 -0.23 14.17
N THR A 191 -11.30 -1.19 14.96
CA THR A 191 -10.25 -0.94 15.97
C THR A 191 -8.92 -0.53 15.32
N LEU A 192 -8.52 -1.22 14.24
CA LEU A 192 -7.33 -0.85 13.47
C LEU A 192 -7.52 0.52 12.80
N SER A 193 -8.70 0.79 12.24
CA SER A 193 -9.02 2.06 11.58
C SER A 193 -8.94 3.25 12.55
N ARG A 194 -9.52 3.12 13.75
CA ARG A 194 -9.42 4.15 14.80
C ARG A 194 -7.97 4.41 15.20
N SER A 195 -7.15 3.37 15.22
CA SER A 195 -5.72 3.49 15.52
C SER A 195 -4.98 4.23 14.40
N CYS A 196 -5.26 3.93 13.13
CA CYS A 196 -4.73 4.69 11.99
C CYS A 196 -5.18 6.16 12.03
N CYS A 197 -6.47 6.43 12.27
CA CYS A 197 -6.99 7.79 12.41
C CYS A 197 -6.30 8.56 13.54
N LYS A 198 -6.00 7.91 14.66
CA LYS A 198 -5.24 8.51 15.76
C LYS A 198 -3.84 8.92 15.30
N PHE A 199 -3.05 8.00 14.74
CA PHE A 199 -1.71 8.32 14.24
C PHE A 199 -1.72 9.41 13.17
N LEU A 200 -2.70 9.36 12.27
CA LEU A 200 -2.89 10.34 11.22
C LEU A 200 -3.10 11.77 11.76
N THR A 201 -3.82 11.90 12.88
CA THR A 201 -4.21 13.19 13.46
C THR A 201 -3.26 13.70 14.54
N THR A 202 -2.60 12.81 15.29
CA THR A 202 -1.74 13.20 16.42
C THR A 202 -0.27 13.26 16.08
N SER A 203 0.21 12.48 15.09
CA SER A 203 1.64 12.43 14.78
C SER A 203 2.08 13.64 13.94
N GLN A 204 3.25 14.19 14.29
CA GLN A 204 3.91 15.21 13.47
C GLN A 204 4.75 14.60 12.35
N SER A 205 5.14 13.34 12.48
CA SER A 205 5.95 12.63 11.49
C SER A 205 5.16 12.45 10.18
N PHE A 206 5.78 12.83 9.06
CA PHE A 206 5.20 12.60 7.75
C PHE A 206 5.08 11.09 7.45
N ASP A 207 6.13 10.32 7.74
CA ASP A 207 6.17 8.87 7.54
C ASP A 207 5.05 8.15 8.30
N ILE A 208 4.85 8.47 9.59
CA ILE A 208 3.80 7.83 10.40
C ILE A 208 2.41 8.13 9.82
N ARG A 209 2.17 9.38 9.40
CA ARG A 209 0.90 9.77 8.78
C ARG A 209 0.69 9.11 7.41
N ARG A 210 1.75 9.00 6.60
CA ARG A 210 1.76 8.26 5.33
C ARG A 210 1.37 6.80 5.54
N TRP A 211 2.05 6.09 6.45
CA TRP A 211 1.75 4.68 6.71
C TRP A 211 0.34 4.51 7.26
N SER A 212 -0.14 5.44 8.09
CA SER A 212 -1.52 5.42 8.57
C SER A 212 -2.54 5.55 7.44
N ALA A 213 -2.26 6.38 6.42
CA ALA A 213 -3.10 6.48 5.23
C ALA A 213 -3.07 5.18 4.40
N ASP A 214 -1.90 4.54 4.25
CA ASP A 214 -1.80 3.23 3.59
C ASP A 214 -2.65 2.16 4.30
N GLY A 215 -2.61 2.13 5.64
CA GLY A 215 -3.45 1.23 6.43
C GLY A 215 -4.95 1.48 6.22
N LEU A 216 -5.37 2.74 6.22
CA LEU A 216 -6.76 3.12 5.94
C LEU A 216 -7.21 2.79 4.52
N ALA A 217 -6.33 2.83 3.52
CA ALA A 217 -6.65 2.44 2.15
C ALA A 217 -7.10 0.97 2.07
N TYR A 218 -6.51 0.09 2.88
CA TYR A 218 -6.92 -1.31 3.00
C TYR A 218 -8.21 -1.48 3.83
N LEU A 219 -8.31 -0.79 4.97
CA LEU A 219 -9.44 -0.94 5.89
C LEU A 219 -10.72 -0.30 5.38
N SER A 220 -10.63 0.74 4.55
CA SER A 220 -11.79 1.46 3.98
C SER A 220 -12.61 0.64 2.99
N LEU A 221 -12.21 -0.61 2.69
CA LEU A 221 -13.07 -1.57 2.00
C LEU A 221 -14.21 -2.07 2.90
N ASP A 222 -14.02 -2.07 4.21
CA ASP A 222 -15.03 -2.45 5.19
C ASP A 222 -16.10 -1.35 5.33
N ALA A 223 -17.37 -1.73 5.25
CA ALA A 223 -18.47 -0.77 5.19
C ALA A 223 -18.72 -0.04 6.53
N ASP A 224 -18.40 -0.66 7.67
CA ASP A 224 -18.48 0.02 8.96
C ASP A 224 -17.36 1.06 9.11
N VAL A 225 -16.16 0.72 8.65
CA VAL A 225 -15.03 1.65 8.61
C VAL A 225 -15.34 2.86 7.74
N LYS A 226 -16.04 2.69 6.59
CA LYS A 226 -16.44 3.82 5.74
C LYS A 226 -17.32 4.83 6.48
N GLU A 227 -18.31 4.34 7.24
CA GLU A 227 -19.19 5.20 8.02
C GLU A 227 -18.44 5.91 9.16
N GLU A 228 -17.63 5.19 9.94
CA GLU A 228 -16.85 5.81 11.02
C GLU A 228 -15.83 6.84 10.50
N LEU A 229 -15.21 6.56 9.35
CA LEU A 229 -14.19 7.44 8.78
C LEU A 229 -14.80 8.73 8.23
N VAL A 230 -15.97 8.67 7.59
CA VAL A 230 -16.63 9.88 7.07
C VAL A 230 -17.16 10.79 8.18
N ASP A 231 -17.53 10.21 9.33
CA ASP A 231 -17.94 10.97 10.52
C ASP A 231 -16.76 11.59 11.27
N ASN A 232 -15.55 11.09 11.04
CA ASN A 232 -14.34 11.64 11.65
C ASN A 232 -13.75 12.80 10.83
N LEU A 233 -14.32 14.00 11.02
CA LEU A 233 -13.86 15.22 10.34
C LEU A 233 -12.37 15.50 10.55
N SER A 234 -11.82 15.21 11.74
CA SER A 234 -10.40 15.44 12.03
C SER A 234 -9.48 14.57 11.16
N ALA A 235 -9.84 13.29 10.98
CA ALA A 235 -9.12 12.37 10.11
C ALA A 235 -9.25 12.79 8.64
N LEU A 236 -10.44 13.19 8.18
CA LEU A 236 -10.64 13.69 6.81
C LEU A 236 -9.76 14.92 6.52
N LYS A 237 -9.73 15.90 7.42
CA LYS A 237 -8.88 17.09 7.27
C LYS A 237 -7.38 16.74 7.26
N ALA A 238 -6.97 15.76 8.06
CA ALA A 238 -5.59 15.27 8.05
C ALA A 238 -5.24 14.60 6.71
N LEU A 239 -6.13 13.77 6.13
CA LEU A 239 -5.97 13.22 4.77
C LEU A 239 -5.86 14.32 3.72
N PHE A 240 -6.74 15.33 3.78
CA PHE A 240 -6.71 16.47 2.84
C PHE A 240 -5.42 17.26 2.92
N THR A 241 -4.83 17.38 4.10
CA THR A 241 -3.53 18.03 4.28
C THR A 241 -2.40 17.18 3.68
N LEU A 242 -2.44 15.85 3.87
CA LEU A 242 -1.45 14.95 3.25
C LEU A 242 -1.49 14.97 1.72
N CYS A 243 -2.65 15.23 1.10
CA CYS A 243 -2.77 15.40 -0.36
C CYS A 243 -1.88 16.51 -0.94
N GLN A 244 -1.32 17.39 -0.11
CA GLN A 244 -0.41 18.46 -0.55
C GLN A 244 1.02 17.94 -0.83
N CYS A 245 1.34 16.70 -0.50
CA CYS A 245 2.63 16.11 -0.81
C CYS A 245 2.80 15.79 -2.31
N GLN A 246 4.05 15.62 -2.75
CA GLN A 246 4.38 15.21 -4.13
C GLN A 246 4.60 13.70 -4.27
N ASP A 247 4.39 12.93 -3.20
CA ASP A 247 4.63 11.49 -3.20
C ASP A 247 3.44 10.74 -3.82
N ALA A 248 3.65 10.22 -5.03
CA ALA A 248 2.63 9.50 -5.78
C ALA A 248 2.01 8.31 -5.04
N HIS A 249 2.77 7.62 -4.18
CA HIS A 249 2.30 6.47 -3.42
C HIS A 249 1.30 6.91 -2.33
N VAL A 250 1.66 7.97 -1.59
CA VAL A 250 0.78 8.55 -0.57
C VAL A 250 -0.51 9.03 -1.21
N LEU A 251 -0.41 9.71 -2.35
CA LEU A 251 -1.58 10.16 -3.09
C LEU A 251 -2.45 8.99 -3.55
N TYR A 252 -1.85 7.92 -4.08
CA TYR A 252 -2.58 6.72 -4.48
C TYR A 252 -3.35 6.08 -3.32
N SER A 253 -2.75 5.97 -2.15
CA SER A 253 -3.43 5.45 -0.95
C SER A 253 -4.61 6.33 -0.55
N ILE A 254 -4.43 7.65 -0.53
CA ILE A 254 -5.50 8.59 -0.16
C ILE A 254 -6.63 8.60 -1.20
N THR A 255 -6.31 8.61 -2.50
CA THR A 255 -7.33 8.54 -3.55
C THR A 255 -8.07 7.20 -3.53
N THR A 256 -7.41 6.11 -3.12
CA THR A 256 -8.06 4.81 -2.90
C THR A 256 -9.06 4.89 -1.74
N ILE A 257 -8.71 5.55 -0.62
CA ILE A 257 -9.67 5.81 0.48
C ILE A 257 -10.89 6.57 -0.05
N PHE A 258 -10.70 7.63 -0.85
CA PHE A 258 -11.83 8.40 -1.39
C PHE A 258 -12.72 7.55 -2.30
N VAL A 259 -12.14 6.79 -3.22
CA VAL A 259 -12.87 5.85 -4.08
C VAL A 259 -13.69 4.85 -3.25
N ASN A 260 -13.11 4.33 -2.16
CA ASN A 260 -13.78 3.41 -1.27
C ASN A 260 -14.94 4.07 -0.51
N LEU A 261 -14.75 5.29 0.02
CA LEU A 261 -15.79 6.04 0.73
C LEU A 261 -16.95 6.45 -0.18
N THR A 262 -16.67 6.75 -1.46
CA THR A 262 -17.70 7.12 -2.44
C THR A 262 -18.33 5.94 -3.17
N ASN A 263 -17.87 4.71 -2.92
CA ASN A 263 -18.26 3.49 -3.65
C ASN A 263 -18.15 3.65 -5.18
N THR A 264 -17.01 4.19 -5.64
CA THR A 264 -16.75 4.43 -7.08
C THR A 264 -15.72 3.45 -7.66
N TYR A 265 -15.55 2.29 -7.03
CA TYR A 265 -14.76 1.17 -7.54
C TYR A 265 -15.60 0.26 -8.44
N ASP A 266 -14.93 -0.55 -9.27
CA ASP A 266 -15.63 -1.44 -10.20
C ASP A 266 -16.31 -2.59 -9.43
N ILE A 267 -17.63 -2.64 -9.50
CA ILE A 267 -18.41 -3.75 -8.96
C ILE A 267 -18.56 -4.80 -10.06
N ARG A 268 -17.79 -5.89 -9.99
CA ARG A 268 -18.01 -7.07 -10.81
C ARG A 268 -19.24 -7.81 -10.29
N LYS A 269 -20.41 -7.51 -10.84
CA LYS A 269 -21.63 -8.28 -10.54
C LYS A 269 -21.50 -9.65 -11.22
N PRO A 270 -21.52 -10.77 -10.46
CA PRO A 270 -21.56 -12.08 -11.09
C PRO A 270 -22.84 -12.20 -11.92
N ASP A 271 -22.74 -12.82 -13.09
CA ASP A 271 -23.91 -13.09 -13.92
C ASP A 271 -24.93 -13.93 -13.13
N LYS A 272 -26.22 -13.74 -13.43
CA LYS A 272 -27.30 -14.46 -12.73
C LYS A 272 -27.12 -15.97 -12.82
N GLU A 273 -26.74 -16.47 -14.00
CA GLU A 273 -26.47 -17.89 -14.23
C GLU A 273 -25.31 -18.40 -13.36
N MET A 274 -24.23 -17.63 -13.21
CA MET A 274 -23.10 -17.98 -12.33
C MET A 274 -23.50 -18.00 -10.85
N THR A 275 -24.38 -17.09 -10.45
CA THR A 275 -24.90 -17.01 -9.08
C THR A 275 -25.82 -18.19 -8.77
N GLU A 276 -26.68 -18.57 -9.72
CA GLU A 276 -27.56 -19.73 -9.62
C GLU A 276 -26.76 -21.05 -9.61
N LEU A 277 -25.72 -21.17 -10.42
CA LEU A 277 -24.79 -22.30 -10.40
C LEU A 277 -24.04 -22.41 -9.07
N ALA A 278 -23.56 -21.29 -8.53
CA ALA A 278 -22.93 -21.25 -7.22
C ALA A 278 -23.91 -21.67 -6.12
N ALA A 279 -25.15 -21.17 -6.15
CA ALA A 279 -26.21 -21.56 -5.21
C ALA A 279 -26.52 -23.06 -5.30
N TYR A 280 -26.66 -23.60 -6.52
CA TYR A 280 -26.89 -25.02 -6.78
C TYR A 280 -25.73 -25.88 -6.26
N ALA A 281 -24.49 -25.45 -6.50
CA ALA A 281 -23.27 -26.12 -6.04
C ALA A 281 -22.98 -25.88 -4.54
N LYS A 282 -23.86 -25.17 -3.81
CA LYS A 282 -23.66 -24.74 -2.41
C LYS A 282 -22.34 -24.00 -2.19
N GLN A 283 -21.84 -23.34 -3.23
CA GLN A 283 -20.67 -22.46 -3.16
C GLN A 283 -21.05 -21.13 -2.52
N HIS A 284 -20.06 -20.50 -1.91
CA HIS A 284 -20.27 -19.23 -1.23
C HIS A 284 -20.59 -18.10 -2.20
N ILE A 285 -21.64 -17.32 -1.92
CA ILE A 285 -22.08 -16.19 -2.75
C ILE A 285 -21.76 -14.90 -1.99
N PRO A 286 -20.90 -14.02 -2.54
CA PRO A 286 -20.60 -12.74 -1.94
C PRO A 286 -21.88 -11.91 -1.73
N LYS A 287 -22.10 -11.45 -0.51
CA LYS A 287 -23.22 -10.56 -0.17
C LYS A 287 -22.75 -9.13 -0.04
N GLU A 288 -23.45 -8.23 -0.71
CA GLU A 288 -23.26 -6.79 -0.55
C GLU A 288 -23.63 -6.35 0.86
N HIS A 289 -22.83 -5.46 1.45
CA HIS A 289 -23.10 -4.96 2.79
C HIS A 289 -24.23 -3.92 2.74
N PRO A 290 -25.20 -3.90 3.68
CA PRO A 290 -26.29 -2.92 3.67
C PRO A 290 -25.82 -1.46 3.64
N LYS A 291 -24.71 -1.16 4.35
CA LYS A 291 -24.06 0.16 4.35
C LYS A 291 -23.33 0.51 3.04
N ASP A 292 -23.33 -0.36 2.04
CA ASP A 292 -22.83 -0.06 0.69
C ASP A 292 -23.96 0.18 -0.32
N GLU A 293 -25.21 0.20 0.13
CA GLU A 293 -26.34 0.63 -0.68
C GLU A 293 -26.34 2.14 -0.94
N LYS A 294 -27.10 2.55 -1.97
CA LYS A 294 -27.15 3.92 -2.48
C LYS A 294 -27.42 4.98 -1.43
N ALA A 295 -28.37 4.74 -0.54
CA ALA A 295 -28.72 5.70 0.51
C ALA A 295 -27.52 6.03 1.42
N PHE A 296 -26.70 5.03 1.75
CA PHE A 296 -25.53 5.21 2.62
C PHE A 296 -24.40 5.92 1.90
N PHE A 297 -24.01 5.48 0.70
CA PHE A 297 -22.91 6.15 0.01
C PHE A 297 -23.29 7.56 -0.48
N ASP A 298 -24.56 7.85 -0.77
CA ASP A 298 -25.02 9.21 -1.08
C ASP A 298 -24.87 10.15 0.14
N GLU A 299 -25.15 9.64 1.34
CA GLU A 299 -24.93 10.35 2.59
C GLU A 299 -23.44 10.53 2.89
N ARG A 300 -22.60 9.50 2.65
CA ARG A 300 -21.13 9.64 2.75
C ARG A 300 -20.61 10.71 1.80
N ARG A 301 -21.06 10.71 0.54
CA ARG A 301 -20.70 11.73 -0.46
C ARG A 301 -21.09 13.13 0.00
N ARG A 302 -22.28 13.30 0.60
CA ARG A 302 -22.71 14.59 1.20
C ARG A 302 -21.73 15.07 2.26
N LYS A 303 -21.40 14.22 3.24
CA LYS A 303 -20.46 14.55 4.32
C LYS A 303 -19.07 14.89 3.79
N LEU A 304 -18.58 14.18 2.77
CA LEU A 304 -17.29 14.49 2.12
C LEU A 304 -17.29 15.86 1.43
N VAL A 305 -18.37 16.21 0.73
CA VAL A 305 -18.52 17.53 0.11
C VAL A 305 -18.53 18.63 1.17
N GLU A 306 -19.27 18.46 2.27
CA GLU A 306 -19.30 19.39 3.40
C GLU A 306 -17.94 19.51 4.11
N ALA A 307 -17.20 18.41 4.19
CA ALA A 307 -15.83 18.42 4.69
C ALA A 307 -14.86 19.17 3.75
N GLY A 308 -15.25 19.48 2.51
CA GLY A 308 -14.45 20.25 1.56
C GLY A 308 -13.52 19.39 0.69
N ILE A 309 -13.97 18.22 0.24
CA ILE A 309 -13.19 17.36 -0.66
C ILE A 309 -12.95 17.97 -2.05
N ILE A 310 -13.85 18.84 -2.55
CA ILE A 310 -13.81 19.35 -3.93
C ILE A 310 -12.50 20.09 -4.26
N PRO A 311 -12.05 21.11 -3.49
CA PRO A 311 -10.77 21.78 -3.76
C PRO A 311 -9.57 20.83 -3.72
N VAL A 312 -9.63 19.80 -2.86
CA VAL A 312 -8.58 18.78 -2.73
C VAL A 312 -8.49 17.95 -4.01
N LEU A 313 -9.61 17.50 -4.56
CA LEU A 313 -9.64 16.75 -5.81
C LEU A 313 -9.10 17.58 -6.98
N VAL A 314 -9.49 18.85 -7.08
CA VAL A 314 -8.98 19.77 -8.12
C VAL A 314 -7.47 19.96 -8.02
N GLN A 315 -6.94 20.04 -6.80
CA GLN A 315 -5.49 20.10 -6.59
C GLN A 315 -4.81 18.81 -7.06
N LEU A 316 -5.37 17.65 -6.71
CA LEU A 316 -4.80 16.34 -7.04
C LEU A 316 -4.79 16.06 -8.55
N CYS A 317 -5.73 16.61 -9.33
CA CYS A 317 -5.77 16.48 -10.79
C CYS A 317 -4.49 16.98 -11.48
N LYS A 318 -3.73 17.88 -10.84
CA LYS A 318 -2.46 18.41 -11.38
C LYS A 318 -1.31 17.41 -11.31
N HIS A 319 -1.49 16.29 -10.61
CA HIS A 319 -0.46 15.27 -10.47
C HIS A 319 -0.30 14.44 -11.75
N LYS A 320 0.93 13.96 -12.03
CA LYS A 320 1.27 13.29 -13.30
C LYS A 320 0.86 11.81 -13.36
N SER A 321 0.60 11.18 -12.22
CA SER A 321 0.24 9.76 -12.14
C SER A 321 -1.11 9.48 -12.79
N GLU A 322 -1.14 8.61 -13.80
CA GLU A 322 -2.36 8.21 -14.51
C GLU A 322 -3.34 7.49 -13.59
N ASN A 323 -2.86 6.55 -12.78
CA ASN A 323 -3.68 5.79 -11.83
C ASN A 323 -4.35 6.72 -10.80
N CYS A 324 -3.64 7.73 -10.30
CA CYS A 324 -4.24 8.70 -9.38
C CYS A 324 -5.32 9.53 -10.10
N ARG A 325 -5.08 9.98 -11.34
CA ARG A 325 -6.06 10.73 -12.13
C ARG A 325 -7.31 9.91 -12.41
N GLU A 326 -7.17 8.62 -12.71
CA GLU A 326 -8.30 7.70 -12.88
C GLU A 326 -9.15 7.61 -11.59
N GLN A 327 -8.51 7.41 -10.43
CA GLN A 327 -9.22 7.35 -9.14
C GLN A 327 -9.94 8.67 -8.82
N ILE A 328 -9.30 9.81 -9.08
CA ILE A 328 -9.91 11.13 -8.88
C ILE A 328 -11.10 11.32 -9.82
N ALA A 329 -10.99 10.92 -11.08
CA ALA A 329 -12.09 10.97 -12.05
C ALA A 329 -13.29 10.12 -11.61
N ARG A 330 -13.04 8.91 -11.07
CA ARG A 330 -14.07 8.06 -10.47
C ARG A 330 -14.79 8.76 -9.31
N VAL A 331 -14.05 9.41 -8.42
CA VAL A 331 -14.62 10.16 -7.29
C VAL A 331 -15.47 11.34 -7.80
N PHE A 332 -14.97 12.13 -8.75
CA PHE A 332 -15.76 13.21 -9.37
C PHE A 332 -17.04 12.69 -10.01
N LEU A 333 -16.98 11.58 -10.75
CA LEU A 333 -18.14 10.96 -11.36
C LEU A 333 -19.19 10.61 -10.29
N GLY A 334 -18.79 9.94 -9.20
CA GLY A 334 -19.69 9.62 -8.10
C GLY A 334 -20.31 10.85 -7.42
N LEU A 335 -19.56 11.94 -7.27
CA LEU A 335 -20.10 13.19 -6.73
C LEU A 335 -21.09 13.86 -7.71
N CYS A 336 -20.83 13.81 -9.01
CA CYS A 336 -21.66 14.43 -10.05
C CYS A 336 -23.00 13.71 -10.31
N GLU A 337 -23.16 12.48 -9.81
CA GLU A 337 -24.45 11.77 -9.83
C GLU A 337 -25.54 12.54 -9.07
N ASN A 338 -25.17 13.28 -8.02
CA ASN A 338 -26.07 14.17 -7.31
C ASN A 338 -26.01 15.58 -7.91
N GLU A 339 -27.14 16.03 -8.46
CA GLU A 339 -27.22 17.30 -9.19
C GLU A 339 -26.84 18.51 -8.35
N LYS A 340 -27.06 18.45 -7.03
CA LYS A 340 -26.74 19.54 -6.08
C LYS A 340 -25.25 19.83 -6.01
N TYR A 341 -24.38 18.86 -6.28
CA TYR A 341 -22.94 19.02 -6.18
C TYR A 341 -22.31 19.52 -7.49
N ARG A 342 -23.02 19.41 -8.63
CA ARG A 342 -22.50 19.86 -9.94
C ARG A 342 -22.10 21.33 -9.94
N GLY A 343 -22.95 22.21 -9.41
CA GLY A 343 -22.67 23.65 -9.31
C GLY A 343 -21.42 23.96 -8.47
N PRO A 344 -21.33 23.49 -7.21
CA PRO A 344 -20.14 23.62 -6.37
C PRO A 344 -18.87 23.03 -7.00
N ILE A 345 -18.95 21.89 -7.67
CA ILE A 345 -17.82 21.26 -8.36
C ILE A 345 -17.29 22.18 -9.48
N VAL A 346 -18.18 22.70 -10.32
CA VAL A 346 -17.82 23.63 -11.40
C VAL A 346 -17.22 24.91 -10.82
N ALA A 347 -17.83 25.50 -9.79
CA ALA A 347 -17.33 26.70 -9.13
C ALA A 347 -15.95 26.50 -8.48
N GLY A 348 -15.70 25.31 -7.94
CA GLY A 348 -14.40 24.91 -7.38
C GLY A 348 -13.32 24.61 -8.42
N GLY A 349 -13.65 24.64 -9.72
CA GLY A 349 -12.72 24.39 -10.81
C GLY A 349 -12.67 22.94 -11.31
N GLY A 350 -13.59 22.06 -10.89
CA GLY A 350 -13.59 20.65 -11.29
C GLY A 350 -13.93 20.39 -12.77
N ALA A 351 -14.40 21.41 -13.50
CA ALA A 351 -14.60 21.32 -14.95
C ALA A 351 -13.31 21.55 -15.77
N LYS A 352 -12.27 22.12 -15.15
CA LYS A 352 -10.94 22.33 -15.76
C LYS A 352 -10.06 21.12 -15.45
#